data_AF-A0A1M5USS7-F1
#
_entry.id   AF-A0A1M5USS7-F1
#
_cell.length_a   1.000
_cell.length_b   1.000
_cell.length_c   1.000
_cell.angle_alpha   90.00
_cell.angle_beta   90.00
_cell.angle_gamma   90.00
#
_symmetry.space_group_name_H-M   'P 1'
#
loop_
_entity.id
_entity.type
_entity.pdbx_description
1 polymer ?
#
loop_
_entity_poly.entity_id
_entity_poly.type
_entity_poly.pdbx_seq_one_letter_code
_entity_poly.pdbx_strand_id
1 'polypeptide(L)'
;MVGTGKIGLAVIRILRGLGMNVLCFDPFENPQAIELDARYVPLSTIFSQSDVITLHCPMTEENRNILNDEAFAQMKDGVMIINTSRGGLLDSSAAIEALKAGRIGSLGLDVYENETDLFFQDKSNDVIVDDVFRRLSACHNVLFTGHQAFLTEDALRNIATTTLDSVTAFIQGNSSGHELVEAE
;
A
#
# COMPACT_ATOMS: atom_id res chain seq x y z
N MET A 1 -8.10 -3.10 7.20
CA MET A 1 -6.83 -3.72 6.78
C MET A 1 -7.10 -4.64 5.61
N VAL A 2 -6.45 -4.43 4.46
CA VAL A 2 -6.56 -5.35 3.31
C VAL A 2 -5.20 -5.99 3.07
N GLY A 3 -5.11 -7.31 3.22
CA GLY A 3 -3.87 -8.07 3.22
C GLY A 3 -3.31 -8.27 4.63
N THR A 4 -3.04 -9.53 4.97
CA THR A 4 -2.61 -9.98 6.29
C THR A 4 -1.33 -10.82 6.23
N GLY A 5 -0.50 -10.57 5.22
CA GLY A 5 0.86 -11.07 5.15
C GLY A 5 1.78 -10.46 6.23
N LYS A 6 3.09 -10.65 6.08
CA LYS A 6 4.09 -10.19 7.08
C LYS A 6 3.96 -8.70 7.43
N ILE A 7 3.78 -7.84 6.41
CA ILE A 7 3.63 -6.38 6.59
C ILE A 7 2.30 -6.06 7.27
N GLY A 8 1.19 -6.63 6.78
CA GLY A 8 -0.14 -6.45 7.37
C GLY A 8 -0.16 -6.83 8.85
N LEU A 9 0.46 -7.95 9.24
CA LEU A 9 0.60 -8.35 10.64
C LEU A 9 1.36 -7.33 11.49
N ALA A 10 2.47 -6.79 10.99
CA ALA A 10 3.23 -5.76 11.70
C ALA A 10 2.36 -4.52 11.96
N VAL A 11 1.58 -4.10 10.97
CA VAL A 11 0.66 -2.97 11.11
C VAL A 11 -0.49 -3.28 12.06
N ILE A 12 -1.09 -4.48 12.00
CA ILE A 12 -2.14 -4.90 12.95
C ILE A 12 -1.64 -4.77 14.39
N ARG A 13 -0.41 -5.20 14.70
CA ARG A 13 0.18 -5.05 16.05
C ARG A 13 0.21 -3.60 16.50
N ILE A 14 0.61 -2.68 15.62
CA ILE A 14 0.64 -1.24 15.91
C ILE A 14 -0.78 -0.72 16.17
N LEU A 15 -1.72 -1.00 15.27
CA LEU A 15 -3.11 -0.52 15.38
C LEU A 15 -3.79 -1.03 16.65
N ARG A 16 -3.54 -2.29 17.03
CA ARG A 16 -4.01 -2.85 18.31
C ARG A 16 -3.36 -2.18 19.51
N GLY A 17 -2.06 -1.86 19.44
CA GLY A 17 -1.37 -1.07 20.45
C GLY A 17 -1.95 0.35 20.63
N LEU A 18 -2.51 0.92 19.56
CA LEU A 18 -3.26 2.18 19.58
C LEU A 18 -4.71 2.04 20.06
N GLY A 19 -5.16 0.83 20.42
CA GLY A 19 -6.52 0.57 20.90
C GLY A 19 -7.58 0.52 19.80
N MET A 20 -7.19 0.37 18.53
CA MET A 20 -8.15 0.30 17.43
C MET A 20 -8.82 -1.08 17.32
N ASN A 21 -10.07 -1.08 16.86
CA ASN A 21 -10.74 -2.28 16.40
C ASN A 21 -10.26 -2.61 14.98
N VAL A 22 -9.70 -3.81 14.78
CA VAL A 22 -9.10 -4.18 13.49
C VAL A 22 -10.01 -5.13 12.73
N LEU A 23 -10.64 -4.61 11.67
CA LEU A 23 -11.27 -5.41 10.63
C LEU A 23 -10.24 -5.71 9.53
N CYS A 24 -10.14 -6.97 9.13
CA CYS A 24 -9.21 -7.39 8.09
C CYS A 24 -9.85 -8.29 7.01
N PHE A 25 -9.22 -8.30 5.84
CA PHE A 25 -9.59 -9.16 4.71
C PHE A 25 -8.32 -9.68 4.07
N ASP A 26 -8.32 -10.97 3.77
CA ASP A 26 -7.31 -11.67 2.98
C ASP A 26 -8.00 -12.91 2.39
N PRO A 27 -7.72 -13.31 1.14
CA PRO A 27 -8.19 -14.60 0.62
C PRO A 27 -7.76 -15.80 1.49
N PHE A 28 -6.64 -15.68 2.20
CA PHE A 28 -6.14 -16.69 3.12
C PHE A 28 -6.01 -16.12 4.53
N GLU A 29 -6.89 -16.55 5.43
CA GLU A 29 -6.85 -16.09 6.82
C GLU A 29 -5.53 -16.46 7.50
N ASN A 30 -4.98 -15.51 8.24
CA ASN A 30 -3.73 -15.65 8.99
C ASN A 30 -4.05 -15.86 10.48
N PRO A 31 -3.73 -17.04 11.06
CA PRO A 31 -3.97 -17.30 12.48
C PRO A 31 -3.34 -16.27 13.41
N GLN A 32 -2.17 -15.73 13.07
CA GLN A 32 -1.50 -14.70 13.89
C GLN A 32 -2.27 -13.39 13.93
N ALA A 33 -3.05 -13.06 12.89
CA ALA A 33 -3.92 -11.88 12.91
C ALA A 33 -5.10 -12.11 13.86
N ILE A 34 -5.67 -13.32 13.86
CA ILE A 34 -6.76 -13.70 14.76
C ILE A 34 -6.30 -13.70 16.23
N GLU A 35 -5.10 -14.20 16.51
CA GLU A 35 -4.48 -14.13 17.85
C GLU A 35 -4.29 -12.70 18.33
N LEU A 36 -4.12 -11.74 17.42
CA LEU A 36 -4.05 -10.30 17.71
C LEU A 36 -5.44 -9.64 17.83
N ASP A 37 -6.52 -10.43 17.85
CA ASP A 37 -7.91 -9.97 17.89
C ASP A 37 -8.30 -9.11 16.68
N ALA A 38 -7.71 -9.41 15.51
CA ALA A 38 -8.19 -8.92 14.23
C ALA A 38 -9.34 -9.80 13.72
N ARG A 39 -10.41 -9.17 13.24
CA ARG A 39 -11.61 -9.87 12.76
C ARG A 39 -11.64 -9.91 11.24
N TYR A 40 -11.63 -11.10 10.67
CA TYR A 40 -11.84 -11.29 9.24
C TYR A 40 -13.29 -11.00 8.86
N VAL A 41 -13.47 -10.16 7.84
CA VAL A 41 -14.77 -9.77 7.29
C VAL A 41 -14.68 -9.58 5.77
N PRO A 42 -15.80 -9.66 5.04
CA PRO A 42 -15.81 -9.31 3.62
C PRO A 42 -15.37 -7.86 3.36
N LEU A 43 -14.83 -7.58 2.16
CA LEU A 43 -14.41 -6.23 1.76
C LEU A 43 -15.52 -5.18 1.90
N SER A 44 -16.76 -5.51 1.54
CA SER A 44 -17.91 -4.59 1.72
C SER A 44 -18.11 -4.16 3.17
N THR A 45 -17.83 -5.05 4.13
CA THR A 45 -17.84 -4.73 5.57
C THR A 45 -16.66 -3.84 5.94
N ILE A 46 -15.47 -4.06 5.37
CA ILE A 46 -14.33 -3.15 5.56
C ILE A 46 -14.69 -1.75 5.07
N PHE A 47 -15.21 -1.63 3.85
CA PHE A 47 -15.54 -0.33 3.26
C PHE A 47 -16.58 0.41 4.10
N SER A 48 -17.67 -0.26 4.46
CA SER A 48 -18.78 0.38 5.19
C SER A 48 -18.52 0.70 6.66
N GLN A 49 -17.59 0.01 7.33
CA GLN A 49 -17.40 0.17 8.78
C GLN A 49 -16.08 0.84 9.18
N SER A 50 -15.08 0.90 8.30
CA SER A 50 -13.75 1.39 8.67
C SER A 50 -13.65 2.91 8.67
N ASP A 51 -13.08 3.48 9.73
CA ASP A 51 -12.63 4.88 9.76
C ASP A 51 -11.29 5.08 9.03
N VAL A 52 -10.45 4.04 9.05
CA VAL A 52 -9.15 3.99 8.38
C VAL A 52 -9.02 2.69 7.61
N ILE A 53 -8.67 2.79 6.32
CA ILE A 53 -8.38 1.65 5.44
C ILE A 53 -6.91 1.74 5.03
N THR A 54 -6.17 0.66 5.22
CA THR A 54 -4.77 0.54 4.79
C THR A 54 -4.58 -0.73 3.97
N LEU A 55 -3.84 -0.60 2.85
CA LEU A 55 -3.57 -1.68 1.90
C LEU A 55 -2.18 -2.26 2.10
N HIS A 56 -2.11 -3.58 2.32
CA HIS A 56 -0.89 -4.38 2.50
C HIS A 56 -1.03 -5.74 1.78
N CYS A 57 -1.47 -5.71 0.53
CA CYS A 57 -1.65 -6.87 -0.33
C CYS A 57 -0.84 -6.73 -1.62
N PRO A 58 -0.41 -7.84 -2.24
CA PRO A 58 0.18 -7.79 -3.58
C PRO A 58 -0.87 -7.32 -4.59
N MET A 59 -0.43 -6.69 -5.68
CA MET A 59 -1.29 -6.41 -6.82
C MET A 59 -1.44 -7.67 -7.67
N THR A 60 -2.68 -8.03 -7.96
CA THR A 60 -3.08 -9.09 -8.88
C THR A 60 -4.11 -8.52 -9.85
N GLU A 61 -4.48 -9.28 -10.88
CA GLU A 61 -5.50 -8.78 -11.82
C GLU A 61 -6.88 -8.70 -11.15
N GLU A 62 -7.16 -9.60 -10.20
CA GLU A 62 -8.43 -9.66 -9.47
C GLU A 62 -8.63 -8.49 -8.49
N ASN A 63 -7.55 -7.86 -8.03
CA ASN A 63 -7.60 -6.74 -7.08
C ASN A 63 -7.12 -5.41 -7.66
N ARG A 64 -6.90 -5.36 -8.98
CA ARG A 64 -6.68 -4.11 -9.69
C ARG A 64 -7.87 -3.18 -9.45
N ASN A 65 -7.57 -1.94 -9.07
CA ASN A 65 -8.57 -0.93 -8.72
C ASN A 65 -9.58 -1.43 -7.67
N ILE A 66 -9.13 -2.24 -6.70
CA ILE A 66 -9.97 -2.66 -5.56
C ILE A 66 -10.58 -1.45 -4.81
N LEU A 67 -9.89 -0.31 -4.85
CA LEU A 67 -10.44 0.99 -4.46
C LEU A 67 -10.85 1.78 -5.71
N ASN A 68 -12.10 1.61 -6.13
CA ASN A 68 -12.75 2.29 -7.24
C ASN A 68 -14.00 3.06 -6.78
N ASP A 69 -14.75 3.64 -7.73
CA ASP A 69 -15.98 4.40 -7.46
C ASP A 69 -17.00 3.61 -6.61
N GLU A 70 -17.23 2.34 -6.92
CA GLU A 70 -18.17 1.50 -6.16
C GLU A 70 -17.67 1.22 -4.73
N ALA A 71 -16.36 1.03 -4.55
CA ALA A 71 -15.76 0.87 -3.23
C ALA A 71 -15.89 2.16 -2.41
N PHE A 72 -15.54 3.32 -2.99
CA PHE A 72 -15.63 4.61 -2.32
C PHE A 72 -17.08 4.95 -1.94
N ALA A 73 -18.06 4.62 -2.79
CA ALA A 73 -19.48 4.85 -2.49
C ALA A 73 -19.98 4.11 -1.25
N GLN A 74 -19.37 2.97 -0.91
CA GLN A 74 -19.69 2.18 0.28
C GLN A 74 -19.03 2.72 1.56
N MET A 75 -18.05 3.61 1.44
CA MET A 75 -17.27 4.07 2.57
C MET A 75 -17.99 5.13 3.42
N LYS A 76 -17.55 5.24 4.67
CA LYS A 76 -17.91 6.35 5.54
C LYS A 76 -17.40 7.66 4.95
N ASP A 77 -18.16 8.74 5.13
CA ASP A 77 -17.67 10.08 4.80
C ASP A 77 -16.48 10.43 5.69
N GLY A 78 -15.46 11.05 5.10
CA GLY A 78 -14.22 11.41 5.78
C GLY A 78 -13.27 10.25 6.07
N VAL A 79 -13.43 9.08 5.42
CA VAL A 79 -12.53 7.93 5.63
C VAL A 79 -11.08 8.27 5.31
N MET A 80 -10.14 7.75 6.10
CA MET A 80 -8.71 7.83 5.82
C MET A 80 -8.25 6.59 5.05
N ILE A 81 -7.51 6.79 3.96
CA ILE A 81 -6.98 5.70 3.13
C ILE A 81 -5.46 5.81 3.07
N ILE A 82 -4.76 4.71 3.32
CA ILE A 82 -3.30 4.59 3.22
C ILE A 82 -2.95 3.47 2.24
N ASN A 83 -2.13 3.78 1.23
CA ASN A 83 -1.59 2.78 0.30
C ASN A 83 -0.07 2.83 0.29
N THR A 84 0.54 1.74 0.80
CA THR A 84 1.99 1.49 0.74
C THR A 84 2.31 0.23 -0.06
N SER A 85 1.32 -0.29 -0.82
CA SER A 85 1.41 -1.54 -1.57
C SER A 85 1.80 -1.28 -3.02
N ARG A 86 0.82 -1.04 -3.90
CA ARG A 86 1.03 -0.73 -5.32
C ARG A 86 -0.01 0.28 -5.77
N GLY A 87 0.38 1.18 -6.69
CA GLY A 87 -0.49 2.22 -7.22
C GLY A 87 -1.78 1.69 -7.84
N GLY A 88 -1.69 0.63 -8.65
CA GLY A 88 -2.82 0.03 -9.37
C GLY A 88 -3.89 -0.66 -8.50
N LEU A 89 -3.79 -0.59 -7.18
CA LEU A 89 -4.88 -0.97 -6.26
C LEU A 89 -5.92 0.14 -6.09
N LEU A 90 -5.56 1.38 -6.44
CA LEU A 90 -6.41 2.56 -6.30
C LEU A 90 -6.62 3.21 -7.67
N ASP A 91 -7.88 3.33 -8.06
CA ASP A 91 -8.24 4.17 -9.20
C ASP A 91 -8.09 5.63 -8.79
N SER A 92 -7.04 6.26 -9.34
CA SER A 92 -6.67 7.64 -8.99
C SER A 92 -7.71 8.66 -9.47
N SER A 93 -8.43 8.38 -10.54
CA SER A 93 -9.48 9.27 -11.05
C SER A 93 -10.71 9.21 -10.15
N ALA A 94 -11.13 8.00 -9.77
CA ALA A 94 -12.21 7.79 -8.80
C ALA A 94 -11.86 8.41 -7.43
N ALA A 95 -10.60 8.27 -6.97
CA ALA A 95 -10.14 8.86 -5.73
C ALA A 95 -10.23 10.40 -5.73
N ILE A 96 -9.93 11.06 -6.85
CA ILE A 96 -10.08 12.52 -7.00
C ILE A 96 -11.55 12.93 -6.79
N GLU A 97 -12.48 12.21 -7.41
CA GLU A 97 -13.91 12.54 -7.27
C GLU A 97 -14.42 12.24 -5.86
N ALA A 98 -13.95 11.15 -5.24
CA ALA A 98 -14.27 10.82 -3.84
C ALA A 98 -13.69 11.84 -2.84
N LEU A 99 -12.49 12.39 -3.11
CA LEU A 99 -11.90 13.50 -2.34
C LEU A 99 -12.75 14.77 -2.49
N LYS A 100 -13.15 15.14 -3.71
CA LYS A 100 -14.02 16.31 -3.97
C LYS A 100 -15.37 16.18 -3.28
N ALA A 101 -15.93 14.98 -3.22
CA ALA A 101 -17.19 14.69 -2.54
C ALA A 101 -17.07 14.65 -1.01
N GLY A 102 -15.86 14.73 -0.44
CA GLY A 102 -15.62 14.59 0.99
C GLY A 102 -15.78 13.15 1.51
N ARG A 103 -15.93 12.18 0.60
CA ARG A 103 -15.97 10.76 0.96
C ARG A 103 -14.62 10.32 1.50
N ILE A 104 -13.55 10.61 0.78
CA ILE A 104 -12.18 10.45 1.29
C ILE A 104 -11.82 11.71 2.08
N GLY A 105 -11.61 11.56 3.38
CA GLY A 105 -11.19 12.64 4.27
C GLY A 105 -9.69 12.85 4.27
N SER A 106 -8.90 11.80 4.07
CA SER A 106 -7.44 11.86 3.97
C SER A 106 -6.88 10.71 3.16
N LEU A 107 -5.84 10.97 2.37
CA LEU A 107 -5.22 9.97 1.50
C LEU A 107 -3.70 10.02 1.64
N GLY A 108 -3.09 8.91 2.07
CA GLY A 108 -1.64 8.74 2.11
C GLY A 108 -1.18 7.72 1.08
N LEU A 109 -0.29 8.12 0.18
CA LEU A 109 0.19 7.30 -0.93
C LEU A 109 1.72 7.28 -0.93
N ASP A 110 2.31 6.11 -0.65
CA ASP A 110 3.74 5.88 -0.87
C ASP A 110 4.03 5.33 -2.28
N VAL A 111 2.97 5.04 -3.02
CA VAL A 111 2.97 4.40 -4.34
C VAL A 111 1.96 5.09 -5.25
N TYR A 112 2.22 5.06 -6.56
CA TYR A 112 1.35 5.64 -7.58
C TYR A 112 1.43 4.83 -8.88
N GLU A 113 0.36 4.82 -9.68
CA GLU A 113 0.30 3.95 -10.87
C GLU A 113 1.43 4.25 -11.87
N ASN A 114 1.75 5.53 -12.05
CA ASN A 114 2.85 5.99 -12.92
C ASN A 114 4.08 6.43 -12.09
N GLU A 115 4.40 5.75 -10.98
CA GLU A 115 5.47 6.19 -10.06
C GLU A 115 6.87 6.22 -10.68
N THR A 116 7.16 5.36 -11.66
CA THR A 116 8.48 5.21 -12.29
C THR A 116 9.04 6.53 -12.85
N ASP A 117 8.18 7.36 -13.43
CA ASP A 117 8.58 8.63 -14.05
C ASP A 117 8.63 9.80 -13.05
N LEU A 118 8.19 9.58 -11.80
CA LEU A 118 7.93 10.65 -10.81
C LEU A 118 8.77 10.53 -9.53
N PHE A 119 8.87 9.36 -8.90
CA PHE A 119 9.22 9.28 -7.48
C PHE A 119 10.73 9.27 -7.17
N PHE A 120 11.57 8.86 -8.12
CA PHE A 120 13.00 8.64 -7.88
C PHE A 120 13.91 9.74 -8.46
N GLN A 121 13.32 10.87 -8.86
CA GLN A 121 14.01 11.97 -9.52
C GLN A 121 13.58 13.31 -8.93
N ASP A 122 14.49 14.27 -8.90
CA ASP A 122 14.13 15.65 -8.57
C ASP A 122 13.38 16.29 -9.76
N LYS A 123 12.06 16.45 -9.60
CA LYS A 123 11.15 17.09 -10.55
C LYS A 123 10.77 18.52 -10.15
N SER A 124 11.45 19.12 -9.18
CA SER A 124 11.08 20.43 -8.62
C SER A 124 11.12 21.58 -9.65
N ASN A 125 11.96 21.44 -10.69
CA ASN A 125 12.08 22.40 -11.79
C ASN A 125 11.46 21.90 -13.10
N ASP A 126 10.84 20.71 -13.10
CA ASP A 126 10.24 20.10 -14.27
C ASP A 126 8.73 20.39 -14.31
N VAL A 127 8.18 20.50 -15.52
CA VAL A 127 6.72 20.49 -15.69
C VAL A 127 6.25 19.05 -15.57
N ILE A 128 5.61 18.73 -14.44
CA ILE A 128 4.89 17.46 -14.30
C ILE A 128 3.71 17.48 -15.28
N VAL A 129 3.68 16.55 -16.23
CA VAL A 129 2.61 16.44 -17.24
C VAL A 129 1.48 15.49 -16.83
N ASP A 130 1.67 14.74 -15.75
CA ASP A 130 0.63 13.90 -15.17
C ASP A 130 -0.38 14.77 -14.39
N ASP A 131 -1.49 15.09 -15.05
CA ASP A 131 -2.57 15.92 -14.50
C ASP A 131 -3.22 15.28 -13.27
N VAL A 132 -3.29 13.95 -13.20
CA VAL A 132 -3.91 13.21 -12.08
C VAL A 132 -3.03 13.38 -10.84
N PHE A 133 -1.72 13.15 -10.99
CA PHE A 133 -0.75 13.35 -9.91
C PHE A 133 -0.76 14.80 -9.39
N ARG A 134 -0.77 15.80 -10.29
CA ARG A 134 -0.82 17.21 -9.88
C ARG A 134 -2.09 17.54 -9.11
N ARG A 135 -3.24 17.05 -9.57
CA ARG A 135 -4.53 17.29 -8.92
C ARG A 135 -4.56 16.69 -7.52
N LEU A 136 -4.11 15.43 -7.38
CA LEU A 136 -4.00 14.78 -6.09
C LEU A 136 -3.01 15.52 -5.18
N SER A 137 -1.83 15.87 -5.67
CA SER A 137 -0.78 16.54 -4.88
C SER A 137 -1.17 17.95 -4.43
N ALA A 138 -2.10 18.59 -5.14
CA ALA A 138 -2.63 19.91 -4.75
C ALA A 138 -3.69 19.82 -3.64
N CYS A 139 -4.27 18.64 -3.38
CA CYS A 139 -5.22 18.46 -2.30
C CYS A 139 -4.50 18.47 -0.93
N HIS A 140 -4.88 19.40 -0.06
CA HIS A 140 -4.28 19.58 1.27
C HIS A 140 -4.33 18.34 2.18
N ASN A 141 -5.28 17.44 1.95
CA ASN A 141 -5.51 16.20 2.69
C ASN A 141 -4.96 14.96 1.96
N VAL A 142 -4.09 15.16 0.96
CA VAL A 142 -3.36 14.11 0.26
C VAL A 142 -1.87 14.26 0.58
N LEU A 143 -1.23 13.16 0.99
CA LEU A 143 0.21 13.09 1.22
C LEU A 143 0.81 12.04 0.31
N PHE A 144 1.83 12.44 -0.44
CA PHE A 144 2.67 11.55 -1.21
C PHE A 144 4.04 11.37 -0.57
N THR A 145 4.54 10.15 -0.58
CA THR A 145 5.94 9.82 -0.37
C THR A 145 6.45 8.96 -1.52
N GLY A 146 7.71 9.14 -1.89
CA GLY A 146 8.29 8.51 -3.08
C GLY A 146 8.83 7.11 -2.82
N HIS A 147 7.96 6.12 -2.63
CA HIS A 147 8.33 4.72 -2.35
C HIS A 147 9.35 4.60 -1.19
N GLN A 148 9.03 5.23 -0.06
CA GLN A 148 9.91 5.40 1.10
C GLN A 148 9.50 4.53 2.30
N ALA A 149 8.45 3.70 2.21
CA ALA A 149 7.99 2.88 3.33
C ALA A 149 9.08 1.93 3.88
N PHE A 150 10.08 1.58 3.08
CA PHE A 150 11.22 0.76 3.50
C PHE A 150 12.45 1.58 3.96
N LEU A 151 12.42 2.91 3.90
CA LEU A 151 13.59 3.77 4.06
C LEU A 151 13.99 3.96 5.55
N THR A 152 14.40 2.87 6.19
CA THR A 152 14.92 2.84 7.56
C THR A 152 16.31 2.23 7.60
N GLU A 153 17.09 2.54 8.64
CA GLU A 153 18.45 2.00 8.78
C GLU A 153 18.46 0.46 8.78
N ASP A 154 17.55 -0.18 9.53
CA ASP A 154 17.47 -1.64 9.62
C ASP A 154 17.09 -2.29 8.28
N ALA A 155 16.14 -1.70 7.54
CA ALA A 155 15.74 -2.21 6.24
C ALA A 155 16.86 -2.03 5.20
N LEU A 156 17.50 -0.87 5.15
CA LEU A 156 18.64 -0.63 4.26
C LEU A 156 19.81 -1.56 4.58
N ARG A 157 20.06 -1.85 5.87
CA ARG A 157 21.05 -2.83 6.29
C ARG A 157 20.70 -4.23 5.83
N ASN A 158 19.44 -4.65 5.99
CA ASN A 158 18.99 -5.97 5.53
C ASN A 158 19.09 -6.10 4.01
N ILE A 159 18.74 -5.05 3.26
CA ILE A 159 18.92 -5.00 1.80
C ILE A 159 20.40 -5.17 1.44
N ALA A 160 21.29 -4.38 2.03
CA ALA A 160 22.72 -4.44 1.76
C ALA A 160 23.31 -5.82 2.07
N THR A 161 23.00 -6.39 3.24
CA THR A 161 23.44 -7.74 3.63
C THR A 161 22.94 -8.78 2.63
N THR A 162 21.65 -8.76 2.30
CA THR A 162 21.03 -9.72 1.36
C THR A 162 21.68 -9.62 -0.03
N THR A 163 21.95 -8.40 -0.51
CA THR A 163 22.65 -8.18 -1.79
C THR A 163 24.06 -8.76 -1.76
N LEU A 164 24.84 -8.50 -0.70
CA LEU A 164 26.20 -9.01 -0.57
C LEU A 164 26.24 -10.54 -0.45
N ASP A 165 25.27 -11.12 0.26
CA ASP A 165 25.13 -12.57 0.40
C ASP A 165 24.80 -13.22 -0.95
N SER A 166 23.87 -12.64 -1.72
CA SER A 166 23.55 -13.10 -3.08
C SER A 166 24.76 -13.06 -4.02
N VAL A 167 25.54 -11.96 -3.99
CA VAL A 167 26.76 -11.82 -4.79
C VAL A 167 27.81 -12.84 -4.36
N THR A 168 27.95 -13.07 -3.06
CA THR A 168 28.91 -14.06 -2.53
C THR A 168 28.53 -15.48 -2.96
N ALA A 169 27.24 -15.84 -2.86
CA ALA A 169 26.73 -17.13 -3.32
C ALA A 169 27.02 -17.33 -4.81
N PHE A 170 26.74 -16.31 -5.64
CA PHE A 170 27.02 -16.35 -7.08
C PHE A 170 28.51 -16.59 -7.39
N ILE A 171 29.42 -15.84 -6.74
CA ILE A 171 30.87 -16.00 -6.92
C ILE A 171 31.35 -17.41 -6.54
N GLN A 172 30.71 -18.02 -5.53
CA GLN A 172 31.02 -19.38 -5.07
C GLN A 172 30.38 -20.49 -5.93
N GLY A 173 29.55 -20.13 -6.92
CA GLY A 173 28.80 -21.10 -7.73
C GLY A 173 27.61 -21.73 -7.01
N ASN A 174 27.11 -21.09 -5.94
CA ASN A 174 25.94 -21.51 -5.16
C ASN A 174 24.70 -20.70 -5.56
N SER A 175 23.51 -21.28 -5.41
CA SER A 175 22.24 -20.53 -5.49
C SER A 175 22.00 -19.78 -4.17
N SER A 176 21.56 -18.53 -4.30
CA SER A 176 21.15 -17.65 -3.21
C SER A 176 19.68 -17.80 -2.82
N GLY A 177 18.85 -18.37 -3.71
CA GLY A 177 17.39 -18.38 -3.56
C GLY A 177 16.73 -17.06 -3.96
N HIS A 178 17.51 -16.07 -4.42
CA HIS A 178 17.04 -14.77 -4.89
C HIS A 178 17.18 -14.61 -6.41
N GLU A 179 17.50 -15.69 -7.12
CA GLU A 179 17.60 -15.68 -8.58
C GLU A 179 16.25 -15.35 -9.22
N LEU A 180 16.25 -14.45 -10.20
CA LEU A 180 15.11 -14.23 -11.07
C LEU A 180 15.15 -15.28 -12.17
N VAL A 181 14.14 -16.15 -12.19
CA VAL A 181 13.89 -17.05 -13.31
C VAL A 181 12.90 -16.37 -14.25
N GLU A 182 13.14 -16.42 -15.56
CA GLU A 182 12.11 -16.05 -16.52
C GLU A 182 10.91 -16.98 -16.29
N ALA A 183 9.71 -16.41 -16.17
CA ALA A 183 8.50 -17.20 -16.09
C ALA A 183 8.28 -17.88 -17.45
N GLU A 184 8.22 -19.21 -17.46
CA GLU A 184 7.81 -20.01 -18.63
C GLU A 184 6.35 -19.75 -19.02
#